data_AF-A0A5B8NGZ7-F1
#
_entry.id   AF-A0A5B8NGZ7-F1
#
_cell.length_a   1.000
_cell.length_b   1.000
_cell.length_c   1.000
_cell.angle_alpha   90.00
_cell.angle_beta   90.00
_cell.angle_gamma   90.00
#
_symmetry.space_group_name_H-M   'P 1'
#
loop_
_entity.id
_entity.type
_entity.pdbx_description
1 polymer ?
#
loop_
_entity_poly.entity_id
_entity_poly.type
_entity_poly.pdbx_seq_one_letter_code
_entity_poly.pdbx_strand_id
1 'polypeptide(L)'
;MASSVLVMIQEEVTCPICLELLKEPVSADCDHSFCRACITLNYESSKVNEGEGICPVCRVSYQFGNLKPNRQLANIVGKLTGFKSSPEEEQKVNVCAQHGEKLQLFCEKDKVAICWLCERSQEHRGHQIALIEEVAQEYRGKLQATLQKLVANEKICDEWEDDLQEERTFWKNQIQGDVEKVQMEFKGLREFLDSKEKNEVQKLKQEEEDIMNSLAESERELVKQRESLRALISDVEHQLQCSTMEMLQGMNSVLTRSQTLVLKLPDIVLRKQRTIFRAPDLKGMLQVFQGLTDAQHYWDPAVPLSPLAAAIMVNPTVFFDIMADGEPLGRVSFELFADKVPKTAENFRALSTGEKGFGYKGSSFHRIIPGFMCQGGDFTRHNGTGGRSIYGEKFEDENFVLKHTGPGILSMANAGPNINGSQFFICTAKTAWLDGKHVVFRNVKEGMDIVEVMERFGSRNGKTS
;
A
#
# COMPACT_ATOMS: atom_id res chain seq x y z
N MET A 1 27.10 -27.52 -15.35
CA MET A 1 26.88 -26.11 -15.75
C MET A 1 26.90 -25.95 -17.26
N ALA A 2 28.03 -26.11 -17.97
CA ALA A 2 28.04 -26.00 -19.45
C ALA A 2 27.09 -27.02 -20.12
N SER A 3 27.00 -28.24 -19.59
CA SER A 3 26.13 -29.31 -20.10
C SER A 3 24.63 -29.01 -19.95
N SER A 4 24.18 -28.41 -18.84
CA SER A 4 22.75 -28.13 -18.61
C SER A 4 22.24 -26.97 -19.48
N VAL A 5 23.04 -25.91 -19.64
CA VAL A 5 22.73 -24.79 -20.53
C VAL A 5 22.74 -25.23 -21.99
N LEU A 6 23.68 -26.10 -22.38
CA LEU A 6 23.70 -26.71 -23.73
C LEU A 6 22.45 -27.55 -24.00
N VAL A 7 21.99 -28.34 -23.01
CA VAL A 7 20.77 -29.15 -23.13
C VAL A 7 19.53 -28.26 -23.28
N MET A 8 19.39 -27.20 -22.47
CA MET A 8 18.26 -26.27 -22.57
C MET A 8 18.22 -25.54 -23.91
N ILE A 9 19.37 -25.09 -24.41
CA ILE A 9 19.43 -24.44 -25.75
C ILE A 9 19.14 -25.47 -26.85
N GLN A 10 19.55 -26.73 -26.68
CA GLN A 10 19.32 -27.79 -27.65
C GLN A 10 17.83 -28.12 -27.80
N GLU A 11 17.04 -28.08 -26.72
CA GLU A 11 15.58 -28.24 -26.79
C GLU A 11 14.93 -27.14 -27.65
N GLU A 12 15.34 -25.88 -27.47
CA GLU A 12 14.82 -24.72 -28.21
C GLU A 12 15.18 -24.71 -29.71
N VAL A 13 16.23 -25.43 -30.11
CA VAL A 13 16.66 -25.52 -31.51
C VAL A 13 16.43 -26.89 -32.14
N THR A 14 15.61 -27.73 -31.50
CA THR A 14 15.21 -29.05 -32.00
C THR A 14 13.91 -28.96 -32.78
N CYS A 15 13.86 -29.62 -33.93
CA CYS A 15 12.66 -29.70 -34.75
C CYS A 15 11.59 -30.58 -34.08
N PRO A 16 10.37 -30.07 -33.82
CA PRO A 16 9.30 -30.84 -33.18
C PRO A 16 8.81 -32.06 -33.98
N ILE A 17 9.12 -32.13 -35.28
CA ILE A 17 8.67 -33.21 -36.18
C ILE A 17 9.69 -34.35 -36.23
N CYS A 18 10.97 -34.03 -36.43
CA CYS A 18 12.02 -35.05 -36.58
C CYS A 18 12.88 -35.26 -35.32
N LEU A 19 12.69 -34.45 -34.29
CA LEU A 19 13.41 -34.51 -33.01
C LEU A 19 14.94 -34.37 -33.13
N GLU A 20 15.39 -33.76 -34.23
CA GLU A 20 16.79 -33.45 -34.51
C GLU A 20 16.98 -31.93 -34.55
N LEU A 21 18.23 -31.47 -34.43
CA LEU A 21 18.56 -30.05 -34.61
C LEU A 21 18.00 -29.49 -35.93
N LEU A 22 17.41 -28.30 -35.87
CA LEU A 22 16.74 -27.68 -37.01
C LEU A 22 17.66 -27.52 -38.23
N LYS A 23 17.30 -28.16 -39.34
CA LYS A 23 17.95 -28.02 -40.65
C LYS A 23 17.13 -27.08 -41.52
N GLU A 24 17.74 -25.98 -41.96
CA GLU A 24 17.05 -24.90 -42.69
C GLU A 24 15.78 -24.45 -41.95
N PRO A 25 15.89 -23.92 -40.72
CA PRO A 25 14.73 -23.57 -39.91
C PRO A 25 13.84 -22.55 -40.63
N VAL A 26 12.54 -22.84 -40.65
CA VAL A 26 11.48 -21.93 -41.08
C VAL A 26 10.48 -21.75 -39.95
N SER A 27 9.96 -20.54 -39.79
CA SER A 27 8.96 -20.19 -38.77
C SER A 27 7.60 -19.97 -39.43
N ALA A 28 6.56 -20.55 -38.83
CA ALA A 28 5.16 -20.33 -39.22
C ALA A 28 4.60 -19.04 -38.61
N ASP A 29 3.40 -18.63 -39.04
CA ASP A 29 2.70 -17.42 -38.53
C ASP A 29 2.40 -17.49 -37.01
N CYS A 30 2.43 -18.70 -36.44
CA CYS A 30 2.27 -18.97 -35.01
C CYS A 30 3.61 -19.07 -34.25
N ASP A 31 4.69 -18.54 -34.84
CA ASP A 31 6.06 -18.48 -34.32
C ASP A 31 6.77 -19.82 -34.03
N HIS A 32 6.09 -20.96 -34.20
CA HIS A 32 6.72 -22.28 -34.13
C HIS A 32 7.68 -22.50 -35.31
N SER A 33 8.84 -23.09 -35.01
CA SER A 33 9.91 -23.29 -35.98
C SER A 33 10.14 -24.78 -36.28
N PHE A 34 10.40 -25.09 -37.56
CA PHE A 34 10.55 -26.46 -38.06
C PHE A 34 11.67 -26.54 -39.09
N CYS A 35 12.18 -27.74 -39.35
CA CYS A 35 12.97 -27.97 -40.56
C CYS A 35 12.09 -27.72 -41.79
N ARG A 36 12.61 -27.01 -42.80
CA ARG A 36 11.89 -26.76 -44.05
C ARG A 36 11.32 -28.03 -44.68
N ALA A 37 12.11 -29.11 -44.71
CA ALA A 37 11.67 -30.39 -45.24
C ALA A 37 10.54 -31.03 -44.41
N CYS A 38 10.64 -30.96 -43.08
CA CYS A 38 9.65 -31.57 -42.19
C CYS A 38 8.28 -30.89 -42.28
N ILE A 39 8.24 -29.56 -42.28
CA ILE A 39 6.97 -28.83 -42.37
C ILE A 39 6.34 -28.94 -43.77
N THR A 40 7.17 -29.06 -44.82
CA THR A 40 6.70 -29.31 -46.20
C THR A 40 6.02 -30.67 -46.31
N LEU A 41 6.65 -31.73 -45.81
CA LEU A 41 6.06 -33.08 -45.78
C LEU A 41 4.77 -33.11 -44.96
N ASN A 42 4.74 -32.40 -43.83
CA ASN A 42 3.54 -32.30 -43.01
C ASN A 42 2.41 -31.59 -43.75
N TYR A 43 2.70 -30.47 -44.43
CA TYR A 43 1.71 -29.75 -45.24
C TYR A 43 1.15 -30.63 -46.37
N GLU A 44 2.01 -31.36 -47.09
CA GLU A 44 1.57 -32.29 -48.14
C GLU A 44 0.62 -33.39 -47.62
N SER A 45 0.82 -33.81 -46.36
CA SER A 45 0.03 -34.85 -45.71
C SER A 45 -1.25 -34.34 -45.03
N SER A 46 -1.33 -33.03 -44.73
CA SER A 46 -2.38 -32.45 -43.86
C SER A 46 -3.06 -31.19 -44.40
N LYS A 47 -2.83 -30.82 -45.66
CA LYS A 47 -3.47 -29.65 -46.28
C LYS A 47 -5.00 -29.78 -46.24
N VAL A 48 -5.66 -28.74 -45.73
CA VAL A 48 -7.13 -28.66 -45.69
C VAL A 48 -7.64 -27.94 -46.94
N ASN A 49 -6.98 -26.84 -47.30
CA ASN A 49 -7.24 -26.03 -48.50
C ASN A 49 -5.92 -25.75 -49.24
N GLU A 50 -5.98 -25.33 -50.50
CA GLU A 50 -4.78 -24.88 -51.23
C GLU A 50 -4.13 -23.68 -50.52
N GLY A 51 -2.90 -23.84 -50.06
CA GLY A 51 -2.11 -22.79 -49.41
C GLY A 51 -2.21 -22.75 -47.88
N GLU A 52 -3.14 -23.48 -47.26
CA GLU A 52 -3.34 -23.50 -45.80
C GLU A 52 -2.91 -24.82 -45.16
N GLY A 53 -2.00 -24.74 -44.20
CA GLY A 53 -1.54 -25.85 -43.37
C GLY A 53 -1.97 -25.71 -41.91
N ILE A 54 -1.94 -26.81 -41.16
CA ILE A 54 -2.17 -26.82 -39.70
C ILE A 54 -0.83 -27.01 -38.99
N CYS A 55 -0.52 -26.14 -38.03
CA CYS A 55 0.71 -26.26 -37.25
C CYS A 55 0.71 -27.55 -36.40
N PRO A 56 1.73 -28.41 -36.49
CA PRO A 56 1.80 -29.65 -35.70
C PRO A 56 1.82 -29.46 -34.18
N VAL A 57 2.26 -28.29 -33.71
CA VAL A 57 2.43 -28.02 -32.27
C VAL A 57 1.17 -27.42 -31.68
N CYS A 58 0.74 -26.25 -32.16
CA CYS A 58 -0.40 -25.52 -31.59
C CYS A 58 -1.73 -25.73 -32.33
N ARG A 59 -1.73 -26.45 -33.46
CA ARG A 59 -2.90 -26.73 -34.32
C ARG A 59 -3.59 -25.49 -34.91
N VAL A 60 -2.95 -24.33 -34.83
CA VAL A 60 -3.41 -23.10 -35.51
C VAL A 60 -3.12 -23.21 -37.00
N SER A 61 -4.04 -22.72 -37.84
CA SER A 61 -3.82 -22.64 -39.28
C SER A 61 -2.74 -21.61 -39.63
N TYR A 62 -1.93 -21.92 -40.64
CA TYR A 62 -0.90 -21.02 -41.17
C TYR A 62 -0.90 -21.06 -42.70
N GLN A 63 -0.43 -19.98 -43.30
CA GLN A 63 -0.28 -19.91 -44.75
C GLN A 63 1.08 -20.53 -45.14
N PHE A 64 1.07 -21.59 -45.95
CA PHE A 64 2.30 -22.30 -46.34
C PHE A 64 3.28 -21.39 -47.08
N GLY A 65 2.78 -20.47 -47.91
CA GLY A 65 3.58 -19.46 -48.60
C GLY A 65 4.23 -18.42 -47.67
N ASN A 66 3.75 -18.29 -46.43
CA ASN A 66 4.26 -17.32 -45.45
C ASN A 66 5.36 -17.89 -44.55
N LEU A 67 5.81 -19.14 -44.75
CA LEU A 67 6.91 -19.71 -43.99
C LEU A 67 8.20 -18.90 -44.17
N LYS A 68 8.66 -18.26 -43.09
CA LYS A 68 9.83 -17.37 -43.12
C LYS A 68 11.10 -18.13 -42.73
N PRO A 69 12.17 -18.11 -43.54
CA PRO A 69 13.46 -18.65 -43.13
C PRO A 69 14.00 -17.93 -41.89
N ASN A 70 14.38 -18.69 -40.87
CA ASN A 70 14.89 -18.17 -39.60
C ASN A 70 16.42 -18.25 -39.55
N ARG A 71 17.09 -17.20 -40.04
CA ARG A 71 18.57 -17.15 -40.11
C ARG A 71 19.22 -17.15 -38.72
N GLN A 72 18.55 -16.64 -37.70
CA GLN A 72 19.08 -16.61 -36.34
C GLN A 72 19.17 -18.01 -35.75
N LEU A 73 18.09 -18.80 -35.86
CA LEU A 73 18.10 -20.20 -35.44
C LEU A 73 19.13 -21.01 -36.24
N ALA A 74 19.28 -20.77 -37.54
CA ALA A 74 20.29 -21.43 -38.35
C ALA A 74 21.73 -21.14 -37.86
N ASN A 75 22.02 -19.90 -37.45
CA ASN A 75 23.32 -19.52 -36.89
C ASN A 75 23.57 -20.17 -35.52
N ILE A 76 22.54 -20.29 -34.68
CA ILE A 76 22.63 -20.93 -33.36
C ILE A 76 22.91 -22.43 -33.52
N VAL A 77 22.17 -23.12 -34.39
CA VAL A 77 22.41 -24.54 -34.73
C VAL A 77 23.81 -24.75 -35.31
N GLY A 78 24.28 -23.83 -36.18
CA GLY A 78 25.64 -23.86 -36.73
C GLY A 78 26.73 -23.77 -35.66
N LYS A 79 26.54 -22.92 -34.65
CA LYS A 79 27.48 -22.83 -33.52
C LYS A 79 27.45 -24.11 -32.66
N LEU A 80 26.27 -24.65 -32.39
CA LEU A 80 26.11 -25.87 -31.58
C LEU A 80 26.69 -27.12 -32.26
N THR A 81 26.58 -27.21 -33.59
CA THR A 81 27.20 -28.29 -34.36
C THR A 81 28.72 -28.16 -34.42
N GLY A 82 29.27 -26.94 -34.42
CA GLY A 82 30.71 -26.68 -34.29
C GLY A 82 31.31 -27.02 -32.92
N PHE A 83 30.49 -27.24 -31.89
CA PHE A 83 30.91 -27.68 -30.56
C PHE A 83 31.00 -29.22 -30.41
N LYS A 84 30.59 -30.00 -31.43
CA LYS A 84 30.84 -31.45 -31.45
C LYS A 84 32.31 -31.71 -31.80
N SER A 85 33.10 -31.90 -30.75
CA SER A 85 34.49 -32.35 -30.72
C SER A 85 34.87 -33.35 -31.82
N SER A 86 35.81 -32.94 -32.69
CA SER A 86 36.71 -33.85 -33.40
C SER A 86 37.73 -34.43 -32.40
N PRO A 87 38.03 -35.75 -32.43
CA PRO A 87 39.01 -36.39 -31.55
C PRO A 87 40.46 -36.24 -32.05
N GLU A 88 40.80 -35.08 -32.61
CA GLU A 88 42.13 -34.80 -33.18
C GLU A 88 42.57 -33.38 -32.79
N GLU A 89 42.58 -33.06 -31.50
CA GLU A 89 43.45 -31.99 -31.02
C GLU A 89 44.87 -32.55 -30.88
N GLU A 90 45.63 -32.34 -31.94
CA GLU A 90 47.07 -32.36 -31.96
C GLU A 90 47.63 -31.82 -30.64
N GLN A 91 48.59 -32.56 -30.06
CA GLN A 91 49.50 -32.03 -29.07
C GLN A 91 50.18 -30.77 -29.64
N LYS A 92 49.60 -29.59 -29.42
CA LYS A 92 50.33 -28.33 -29.49
C LYS A 92 51.35 -28.37 -28.37
N VAL A 93 52.53 -28.90 -28.68
CA VAL A 93 53.68 -28.86 -27.79
C VAL A 93 54.03 -27.39 -27.63
N ASN A 94 53.63 -26.80 -26.51
CA ASN A 94 54.00 -25.43 -26.16
C ASN A 94 55.53 -25.37 -26.02
N VAL A 95 56.20 -24.69 -26.95
CA VAL A 95 57.66 -24.53 -26.98
C VAL A 95 58.08 -23.12 -26.55
N CYS A 96 59.23 -23.04 -25.92
CA CYS A 96 59.83 -21.78 -25.49
C CYS A 96 60.28 -20.97 -26.71
N ALA A 97 59.83 -19.72 -26.81
CA ALA A 97 60.20 -18.85 -27.91
C ALA A 97 61.72 -18.55 -27.97
N GLN A 98 62.42 -18.57 -26.83
CA GLN A 98 63.86 -18.29 -26.76
C GLN A 98 64.74 -19.52 -27.02
N HIS A 99 64.28 -20.71 -26.62
CA HIS A 99 65.13 -21.91 -26.58
C HIS A 99 64.63 -23.05 -27.46
N GLY A 100 63.40 -22.97 -28.01
CA GLY A 100 62.78 -24.05 -28.79
C GLY A 100 62.38 -25.29 -27.97
N GLU A 101 62.74 -25.34 -26.68
CA GLU A 101 62.47 -26.45 -25.76
C GLU A 101 61.02 -26.46 -25.24
N LYS A 102 60.51 -27.63 -24.84
CA LYS A 102 59.16 -27.76 -24.29
C LYS A 102 58.98 -26.95 -23.01
N LEU A 103 57.87 -26.24 -22.91
CA LEU A 103 57.43 -25.53 -21.70
C LEU A 103 56.79 -26.54 -20.74
N GLN A 104 57.54 -27.00 -19.74
CA GLN A 104 57.09 -27.99 -18.75
C GLN A 104 57.17 -27.46 -17.30
N LEU A 105 57.81 -26.32 -17.10
CA LEU A 105 58.01 -25.69 -15.79
C LEU A 105 57.18 -24.41 -15.68
N PHE A 106 56.78 -24.03 -14.47
CA PHE A 106 56.03 -22.81 -14.20
C PHE A 106 56.80 -21.97 -13.18
N CYS A 107 57.08 -20.72 -13.52
CA CYS A 107 57.67 -19.78 -12.59
C CYS A 107 56.56 -19.13 -11.77
N GLU A 108 56.50 -19.43 -10.47
CA GLU A 108 55.43 -18.93 -9.60
C GLU A 108 55.50 -17.42 -9.36
N LYS A 109 56.69 -16.81 -9.43
CA LYS A 109 56.85 -15.37 -9.26
C LYS A 109 56.34 -14.59 -10.47
N ASP A 110 56.77 -15.00 -11.66
CA ASP A 110 56.47 -14.30 -12.92
C ASP A 110 55.15 -14.78 -13.57
N LYS A 111 54.54 -15.84 -13.04
CA LYS A 111 53.26 -16.43 -13.49
C LYS A 111 53.26 -16.87 -14.95
N VAL A 112 54.40 -17.38 -15.42
CA VAL A 112 54.59 -17.84 -16.81
C VAL A 112 55.13 -19.26 -16.86
N ALA A 113 54.74 -19.99 -17.93
CA ALA A 113 55.33 -21.26 -18.27
C ALA A 113 56.70 -21.06 -18.91
N ILE A 114 57.71 -21.81 -18.46
CA ILE A 114 59.11 -21.72 -18.87
C ILE A 114 59.65 -23.12 -19.23
N CYS A 115 60.77 -23.17 -19.97
CA CYS A 115 61.49 -24.43 -20.22
C CYS A 115 62.64 -24.63 -19.23
N TRP A 116 63.26 -25.82 -19.24
CA TRP A 116 64.38 -26.17 -18.35
C TRP A 116 65.63 -25.30 -18.54
N LEU A 117 65.81 -24.70 -19.72
CA LEU A 117 66.90 -23.74 -19.98
C LEU A 117 66.60 -22.36 -19.36
N CYS A 118 65.34 -21.90 -19.42
CA CYS A 118 64.90 -20.66 -18.78
C CYS A 118 65.10 -20.69 -17.25
N GLU A 119 64.87 -21.84 -16.60
CA GLU A 119 65.12 -22.01 -15.15
C GLU A 119 66.58 -21.70 -14.78
N ARG A 120 67.53 -22.07 -15.66
CA ARG A 120 68.97 -21.89 -15.45
C ARG A 120 69.48 -20.53 -15.93
N SER A 121 68.64 -19.75 -16.59
CA SER A 121 68.97 -18.41 -17.07
C SER A 121 69.12 -17.44 -15.89
N GLN A 122 69.74 -16.28 -16.15
CA GLN A 122 69.77 -15.21 -15.14
C GLN A 122 68.37 -14.64 -14.86
N GLU A 123 67.42 -14.78 -15.79
CA GLU A 123 66.09 -14.17 -15.74
C GLU A 123 65.21 -14.77 -14.63
N HIS A 124 65.24 -16.10 -14.46
CA HIS A 124 64.45 -16.80 -13.42
C HIS A 124 65.31 -17.32 -12.26
N ARG A 125 66.55 -16.83 -12.11
CA ARG A 125 67.49 -17.32 -11.10
C ARG A 125 66.95 -17.07 -9.69
N GLY A 126 66.74 -18.16 -8.94
CA GLY A 126 66.23 -18.09 -7.56
C GLY A 126 64.72 -17.87 -7.45
N HIS A 127 63.97 -17.96 -8.54
CA HIS A 127 62.51 -18.00 -8.49
C HIS A 127 62.03 -19.40 -8.08
N GLN A 128 60.85 -19.49 -7.48
CA GLN A 128 60.20 -20.78 -7.21
C GLN A 128 59.64 -21.35 -8.51
N ILE A 129 60.18 -22.50 -8.90
CA ILE A 129 59.81 -23.22 -10.12
C ILE A 129 59.14 -24.53 -9.72
N ALA A 130 58.00 -24.83 -10.33
CA ALA A 130 57.26 -26.07 -10.15
C ALA A 130 56.89 -26.68 -11.51
N LEU A 131 56.51 -27.95 -11.54
CA LEU A 131 55.99 -28.55 -12.77
C LEU A 131 54.64 -27.92 -13.11
N ILE A 132 54.41 -27.62 -14.40
CA ILE A 132 53.16 -27.01 -14.87
C ILE A 132 51.95 -27.87 -14.45
N GLU A 133 52.09 -29.20 -14.49
CA GLU A 133 51.02 -30.12 -14.13
C GLU A 133 50.60 -30.00 -12.66
N GLU A 134 51.57 -29.82 -11.75
CA GLU A 134 51.32 -29.67 -10.31
C GLU A 134 50.62 -28.34 -10.01
N VAL A 135 51.12 -27.23 -10.58
CA VAL A 135 50.50 -25.91 -10.40
C VAL A 135 49.11 -25.87 -11.04
N ALA A 136 48.95 -26.48 -12.22
CA ALA A 136 47.66 -26.57 -12.89
C ALA A 136 46.66 -27.39 -12.06
N GLN A 137 47.09 -28.48 -11.42
CA GLN A 137 46.23 -29.26 -10.54
C GLN A 137 45.82 -28.46 -9.30
N GLU A 138 46.73 -27.72 -8.68
CA GLU A 138 46.43 -26.84 -7.54
C GLU A 138 45.42 -25.74 -7.93
N TYR A 139 45.66 -25.04 -9.06
CA TYR A 139 44.76 -23.99 -9.53
C TYR A 139 43.41 -24.54 -9.96
N ARG A 140 43.35 -25.73 -10.57
CA ARG A 140 42.08 -26.43 -10.83
C ARG A 140 41.31 -26.69 -9.52
N GLY A 141 41.99 -27.14 -8.47
CA GLY A 141 41.37 -27.33 -7.16
C GLY A 141 40.80 -26.03 -6.59
N LYS A 142 41.56 -24.93 -6.63
CA LYS A 142 41.10 -23.60 -6.17
C LYS A 142 39.92 -23.07 -6.99
N LEU A 143 39.98 -23.22 -8.31
CA LEU A 143 38.89 -22.82 -9.21
C LEU A 143 37.64 -23.66 -8.98
N GLN A 144 37.78 -24.97 -8.75
CA GLN A 144 36.65 -25.86 -8.46
C GLN A 144 35.98 -25.51 -7.13
N ALA A 145 36.76 -25.21 -6.08
CA ALA A 145 36.23 -24.74 -4.80
C ALA A 145 35.50 -23.39 -4.94
N THR A 146 36.08 -22.47 -5.71
CA THR A 146 35.45 -21.16 -6.00
C THR A 146 34.16 -21.35 -6.78
N LEU A 147 34.15 -22.22 -7.79
CA LEU A 147 32.96 -22.54 -8.58
C LEU A 147 31.86 -23.11 -7.68
N GLN A 148 32.16 -24.07 -6.80
CA GLN A 148 31.18 -24.62 -5.86
C GLN A 148 30.56 -23.55 -4.96
N LYS A 149 31.38 -22.61 -4.46
CA LYS A 149 30.89 -21.48 -3.67
C LYS A 149 29.95 -20.59 -4.48
N LEU A 150 30.31 -20.26 -5.73
CA LEU A 150 29.47 -19.43 -6.58
C LEU A 150 28.14 -20.10 -6.94
N VAL A 151 28.15 -21.40 -7.23
CA VAL A 151 26.93 -22.18 -7.48
C VAL A 151 26.05 -22.24 -6.23
N ALA A 152 26.63 -22.34 -5.03
CA ALA A 152 25.85 -22.29 -3.79
C ALA A 152 25.21 -20.91 -3.59
N ASN A 153 25.92 -19.82 -3.88
CA ASN A 153 25.38 -18.47 -3.80
C ASN A 153 24.28 -18.21 -4.84
N GLU A 154 24.42 -18.75 -6.06
CA GLU A 154 23.39 -18.65 -7.10
C GLU A 154 22.07 -19.26 -6.63
N LYS A 155 22.10 -20.43 -5.99
CA LYS A 155 20.90 -21.05 -5.40
C LYS A 155 20.24 -20.20 -4.31
N ILE A 156 21.04 -19.51 -3.49
CA ILE A 156 20.51 -18.59 -2.48
C ILE A 156 19.81 -17.40 -3.15
N CYS A 157 20.32 -16.92 -4.29
CA CYS A 157 19.64 -15.88 -5.05
C CYS A 157 18.31 -16.37 -5.63
N ASP A 158 18.23 -17.62 -6.10
CA ASP A 158 16.97 -18.21 -6.55
C ASP A 158 15.95 -18.27 -5.40
N GLU A 159 16.37 -18.70 -4.20
CA GLU A 159 15.52 -18.71 -3.00
C GLU A 159 15.00 -17.30 -2.65
N TRP A 160 15.86 -16.27 -2.72
CA TRP A 160 15.45 -14.89 -2.49
C TRP A 160 14.52 -14.34 -3.58
N GLU A 161 14.63 -14.81 -4.82
CA GLU A 161 13.71 -14.42 -5.90
C GLU A 161 12.31 -14.97 -5.65
N ASP A 162 12.22 -16.22 -5.18
CA ASP A 162 10.95 -16.84 -4.75
C ASP A 162 10.33 -16.07 -3.58
N ASP A 163 11.10 -15.74 -2.52
CA ASP A 163 10.64 -14.94 -1.38
C ASP A 163 10.10 -13.56 -1.83
N LEU A 164 10.81 -12.88 -2.72
CA LEU A 164 10.38 -11.58 -3.25
C LEU A 164 9.09 -11.69 -4.07
N GLN A 165 8.91 -12.80 -4.79
CA GLN A 165 7.70 -13.04 -5.55
C GLN A 165 6.51 -13.34 -4.64
N GLU A 166 6.71 -14.12 -3.56
CA GLU A 166 5.68 -14.33 -2.53
C GLU A 166 5.24 -13.00 -1.92
N GLU A 167 6.18 -12.16 -1.48
CA GLU A 167 5.87 -10.81 -0.96
C GLU A 167 5.10 -9.96 -1.97
N ARG A 168 5.51 -9.98 -3.25
CA ARG A 168 4.78 -9.26 -4.30
C ARG A 168 3.33 -9.75 -4.41
N THR A 169 3.09 -11.05 -4.36
CA THR A 169 1.73 -11.60 -4.42
C THR A 169 0.92 -11.25 -3.17
N PHE A 170 1.55 -11.29 -2.00
CA PHE A 170 0.94 -10.90 -0.73
C PHE A 170 0.45 -9.45 -0.78
N TRP A 171 1.35 -8.49 -1.10
CA TRP A 171 1.00 -7.08 -1.18
C TRP A 171 -0.03 -6.79 -2.26
N LYS A 172 0.04 -7.47 -3.41
CA LYS A 172 -0.96 -7.34 -4.47
C LYS A 172 -2.34 -7.75 -3.99
N ASN A 173 -2.45 -8.88 -3.29
CA ASN A 173 -3.72 -9.38 -2.77
C ASN A 173 -4.25 -8.49 -1.64
N GLN A 174 -3.38 -8.00 -0.76
CA GLN A 174 -3.78 -7.12 0.33
C GLN A 174 -4.32 -5.79 -0.17
N ILE A 175 -3.59 -5.11 -1.07
CA ILE A 175 -4.03 -3.85 -1.68
C ILE A 175 -5.34 -4.06 -2.45
N GLN A 176 -5.48 -5.18 -3.17
CA GLN A 176 -6.71 -5.50 -3.89
C GLN A 176 -7.90 -5.67 -2.92
N GLY A 177 -7.71 -6.34 -1.79
CA GLY A 177 -8.72 -6.47 -0.75
C GLY A 177 -9.12 -5.13 -0.13
N ASP A 178 -8.15 -4.24 0.11
CA ASP A 178 -8.41 -2.90 0.62
C ASP A 178 -9.19 -2.04 -0.39
N VAL A 179 -8.84 -2.13 -1.68
CA VAL A 179 -9.57 -1.48 -2.77
C VAL A 179 -11.03 -1.95 -2.80
N GLU A 180 -11.27 -3.26 -2.72
CA GLU A 180 -12.62 -3.83 -2.70
C GLU A 180 -13.42 -3.37 -1.47
N LYS A 181 -12.78 -3.33 -0.31
CA LYS A 181 -13.40 -2.84 0.93
C LYS A 181 -13.85 -1.39 0.80
N VAL A 182 -12.96 -0.50 0.32
CA VAL A 182 -13.30 0.91 0.08
C VAL A 182 -14.45 1.02 -0.92
N GLN A 183 -14.42 0.26 -2.01
CA GLN A 183 -15.50 0.26 -3.00
C GLN A 183 -16.84 -0.18 -2.40
N MET A 184 -16.86 -1.22 -1.55
CA MET A 184 -18.06 -1.69 -0.86
C MET A 184 -18.62 -0.66 0.11
N GLU A 185 -17.78 0.00 0.90
CA GLU A 185 -18.22 1.04 1.84
C GLU A 185 -18.88 2.21 1.09
N PHE A 186 -18.24 2.71 0.02
CA PHE A 186 -18.80 3.77 -0.81
C PHE A 186 -20.04 3.34 -1.59
N LYS A 187 -20.16 2.05 -1.95
CA LYS A 187 -21.39 1.51 -2.54
C LYS A 187 -22.54 1.60 -1.54
N GLY A 188 -22.34 1.16 -0.30
CA GLY A 188 -23.36 1.25 0.75
C GLY A 188 -23.81 2.68 1.04
N LEU A 189 -22.88 3.65 1.04
CA LEU A 189 -23.21 5.08 1.19
C LEU A 189 -24.09 5.59 0.04
N ARG A 190 -23.77 5.23 -1.20
CA ARG A 190 -24.57 5.60 -2.38
C ARG A 190 -25.99 5.02 -2.29
N GLU A 191 -26.11 3.74 -1.98
CA GLU A 191 -27.41 3.08 -1.81
C GLU A 191 -28.27 3.74 -0.72
N PHE A 192 -27.65 4.15 0.39
CA PHE A 192 -28.33 4.89 1.44
C PHE A 192 -28.82 6.26 0.97
N LEU A 193 -27.98 7.02 0.27
CA LEU A 193 -28.33 8.34 -0.26
C LEU A 193 -29.45 8.24 -1.31
N ASP A 194 -29.38 7.27 -2.22
CA ASP A 194 -30.42 7.01 -3.23
C ASP A 194 -31.76 6.67 -2.55
N SER A 195 -31.73 5.86 -1.50
CA SER A 195 -32.91 5.54 -0.70
C SER A 195 -33.50 6.78 0.00
N LYS A 196 -32.65 7.65 0.55
CA LYS A 196 -33.10 8.92 1.16
C LYS A 196 -33.71 9.86 0.14
N GLU A 197 -33.07 10.04 -1.02
CA GLU A 197 -33.61 10.84 -2.12
C GLU A 197 -34.97 10.32 -2.56
N LYS A 198 -35.08 9.01 -2.82
CA LYS A 198 -36.33 8.38 -3.23
C LYS A 198 -37.46 8.59 -2.21
N ASN A 199 -37.15 8.49 -0.92
CA ASN A 199 -38.13 8.71 0.14
C ASN A 199 -38.62 10.17 0.20
N GLU A 200 -37.74 11.15 0.10
CA GLU A 200 -38.13 12.57 0.11
C GLU A 200 -38.94 12.94 -1.15
N VAL A 201 -38.53 12.44 -2.32
CA VAL A 201 -39.30 12.61 -3.56
C VAL A 201 -40.69 11.96 -3.45
N GLN A 202 -40.79 10.78 -2.85
CA GLN A 202 -42.07 10.10 -2.67
C GLN A 202 -43.02 10.87 -1.74
N LYS A 203 -42.49 11.46 -0.64
CA LYS A 203 -43.30 12.32 0.24
C LYS A 203 -43.87 13.52 -0.51
N LEU A 204 -43.06 14.18 -1.34
CA LEU A 204 -43.51 15.34 -2.12
C LEU A 204 -44.57 14.95 -3.16
N LYS A 205 -44.41 13.79 -3.81
CA LYS A 205 -45.44 13.25 -4.73
C LYS A 205 -46.75 12.95 -4.01
N GLN A 206 -46.68 12.37 -2.81
CA GLN A 206 -47.88 12.12 -2.01
C GLN A 206 -48.57 13.43 -1.59
N GLU A 207 -47.80 14.42 -1.14
CA GLU A 207 -48.33 15.74 -0.79
C GLU A 207 -49.00 16.43 -2.00
N GLU A 208 -48.39 16.33 -3.18
CA GLU A 208 -48.98 16.82 -4.43
C GLU A 208 -50.31 16.12 -4.74
N GLU A 209 -50.35 14.79 -4.66
CA GLU A 209 -51.56 14.00 -4.90
C GLU A 209 -52.67 14.37 -3.90
N ASP A 210 -52.35 14.49 -2.61
CA ASP A 210 -53.31 14.85 -1.56
C ASP A 210 -53.90 16.25 -1.81
N ILE A 211 -53.07 17.23 -2.20
CA ILE A 211 -53.50 18.59 -2.55
C ILE A 211 -54.41 18.56 -3.78
N MET A 212 -54.01 17.84 -4.83
CA MET A 212 -54.79 17.76 -6.07
C MET A 212 -56.16 17.11 -5.83
N ASN A 213 -56.22 16.06 -5.01
CA ASN A 213 -57.46 15.40 -4.62
C ASN A 213 -58.39 16.34 -3.84
N SER A 214 -57.84 17.12 -2.91
CA SER A 214 -58.61 18.11 -2.14
C SER A 214 -59.15 19.25 -3.00
N LEU A 215 -58.36 19.74 -3.95
CA LEU A 215 -58.79 20.76 -4.92
C LEU A 215 -59.89 20.22 -5.83
N ALA A 216 -59.75 18.99 -6.33
CA ALA A 216 -60.75 18.36 -7.18
C ALA A 216 -62.10 18.18 -6.45
N GLU A 217 -62.10 17.86 -5.15
CA GLU A 217 -63.33 17.80 -4.34
C GLU A 217 -63.96 19.17 -4.18
N SER A 218 -63.15 20.21 -3.91
CA SER A 218 -63.63 21.59 -3.80
C SER A 218 -64.23 22.10 -5.11
N GLU A 219 -63.64 21.73 -6.25
CA GLU A 219 -64.16 22.05 -7.57
C GLU A 219 -65.51 21.36 -7.84
N ARG A 220 -65.64 20.06 -7.49
CA ARG A 220 -66.91 19.32 -7.61
C ARG A 220 -68.03 19.99 -6.81
N GLU A 221 -67.75 20.39 -5.57
CA GLU A 221 -68.74 21.07 -4.73
C GLU A 221 -69.13 22.44 -5.31
N LEU A 222 -68.16 23.20 -5.85
CA LEU A 222 -68.45 24.48 -6.51
C LEU A 222 -69.32 24.29 -7.76
N VAL A 223 -69.05 23.27 -8.58
CA VAL A 223 -69.88 22.93 -9.74
C VAL A 223 -71.31 22.63 -9.31
N LYS A 224 -71.50 21.83 -8.26
CA LYS A 224 -72.82 21.50 -7.71
C LYS A 224 -73.58 22.72 -7.18
N GLN A 225 -72.90 23.64 -6.50
CA GLN A 225 -73.49 24.90 -6.06
C GLN A 225 -73.90 25.78 -7.24
N ARG A 226 -73.05 25.86 -8.28
CA ARG A 226 -73.35 26.60 -9.51
C ARG A 226 -74.55 26.03 -10.25
N GLU A 227 -74.67 24.71 -10.34
CA GLU A 227 -75.83 24.04 -10.95
C GLU A 227 -77.12 24.33 -10.18
N SER A 228 -77.07 24.25 -8.85
CA SER A 228 -78.21 24.58 -7.99
C SER A 228 -78.67 26.03 -8.17
N LEU A 229 -77.71 26.96 -8.26
CA LEU A 229 -77.97 28.38 -8.54
C LEU A 229 -78.55 28.58 -9.94
N ARG A 230 -78.00 27.92 -10.96
CA ARG A 230 -78.48 28.02 -12.35
C ARG A 230 -79.91 27.47 -12.47
N ALA A 231 -80.23 26.37 -11.80
CA ALA A 231 -81.59 25.84 -11.76
C ALA A 231 -82.56 26.85 -11.13
N LEU A 232 -82.18 27.49 -10.01
CA LEU A 232 -83.01 28.52 -9.39
C LEU A 232 -83.20 29.75 -10.28
N ILE A 233 -82.15 30.20 -10.98
CA ILE A 233 -82.24 31.31 -11.95
C ILE A 233 -83.26 30.93 -13.04
N SER A 234 -83.15 29.73 -13.60
CA SER A 234 -84.09 29.24 -14.62
C SER A 234 -85.53 29.15 -14.11
N ASP A 235 -85.74 28.72 -12.86
CA ASP A 235 -87.06 28.67 -12.22
C ASP A 235 -87.67 30.09 -12.09
N VAL A 236 -86.85 31.08 -11.72
CA VAL A 236 -87.26 32.49 -11.62
C VAL A 236 -87.59 33.06 -13.00
N GLU A 237 -86.71 32.85 -14.00
CA GLU A 237 -86.93 33.32 -15.37
C GLU A 237 -88.22 32.74 -15.98
N HIS A 238 -88.50 31.45 -15.73
CA HIS A 238 -89.73 30.81 -16.17
C HIS A 238 -90.96 31.41 -15.50
N GLN A 239 -90.94 31.61 -14.17
CA GLN A 239 -92.03 32.24 -13.42
C GLN A 239 -92.37 33.64 -13.94
N LEU A 240 -91.37 34.41 -14.38
CA LEU A 240 -91.55 35.73 -14.99
C LEU A 240 -92.23 35.69 -16.37
N GLN A 241 -92.19 34.55 -17.06
CA GLN A 241 -92.82 34.35 -18.38
C GLN A 241 -94.20 33.68 -18.30
N CYS A 242 -94.62 33.18 -17.14
CA CYS A 242 -95.92 32.51 -16.94
C CYS A 242 -97.12 33.49 -16.95
N SER A 243 -98.33 32.93 -17.06
CA SER A 243 -99.56 33.70 -16.87
C SER A 243 -99.68 34.18 -15.41
N THR A 244 -100.41 35.29 -15.18
CA THR A 244 -100.56 35.91 -13.85
C THR A 244 -101.02 34.93 -12.76
N MET A 245 -101.90 33.99 -13.11
CA MET A 245 -102.43 33.01 -12.14
C MET A 245 -101.40 31.94 -11.78
N GLU A 246 -100.64 31.44 -12.76
CA GLU A 246 -99.58 30.43 -12.56
C GLU A 246 -98.38 31.01 -11.80
N MET A 247 -98.03 32.27 -12.08
CA MET A 247 -97.00 33.01 -11.34
C MET A 247 -97.37 33.10 -9.85
N LEU A 248 -98.60 33.53 -9.54
CA LEU A 248 -99.04 33.69 -8.14
C LEU A 248 -99.07 32.36 -7.35
N GLN A 249 -99.31 31.23 -8.02
CA GLN A 249 -99.30 29.91 -7.38
C GLN A 249 -97.88 29.38 -7.09
N GLY A 250 -96.89 29.69 -7.94
CA GLY A 250 -95.51 29.21 -7.80
C GLY A 250 -94.57 30.12 -6.99
N MET A 251 -94.89 31.43 -6.92
CA MET A 251 -94.02 32.49 -6.39
C MET A 251 -93.46 32.21 -4.99
N ASN A 252 -94.29 31.71 -4.06
CA ASN A 252 -93.88 31.48 -2.67
C ASN A 252 -92.78 30.41 -2.55
N SER A 253 -92.82 29.38 -3.39
CA SER A 253 -91.82 28.29 -3.36
C SER A 253 -90.46 28.75 -3.88
N VAL A 254 -90.45 29.55 -4.95
CA VAL A 254 -89.24 30.11 -5.56
C VAL A 254 -88.63 31.18 -4.64
N LEU A 255 -89.45 32.06 -4.07
CA LEU A 255 -88.98 33.06 -3.09
C LEU A 255 -88.36 32.40 -1.85
N THR A 256 -89.00 31.37 -1.31
CA THR A 256 -88.46 30.64 -0.15
C THR A 256 -87.10 29.99 -0.47
N ARG A 257 -86.96 29.35 -1.64
CA ARG A 257 -85.69 28.77 -2.10
C ARG A 257 -84.61 29.85 -2.35
N SER A 258 -85.01 31.03 -2.82
CA SER A 258 -84.08 32.15 -3.06
C SER A 258 -83.55 32.77 -1.77
N GLN A 259 -84.39 32.88 -0.75
CA GLN A 259 -84.01 33.44 0.55
C GLN A 259 -83.17 32.47 1.39
N THR A 260 -83.23 31.17 1.09
CA THR A 260 -82.51 30.12 1.83
C THR A 260 -81.22 29.65 1.16
N LEU A 261 -80.95 30.08 -0.09
CA LEU A 261 -79.73 29.71 -0.80
C LEU A 261 -78.53 30.46 -0.21
N VAL A 262 -77.60 29.71 0.40
CA VAL A 262 -76.33 30.23 0.91
C VAL A 262 -75.20 29.57 0.13
N LEU A 263 -74.44 30.39 -0.62
CA LEU A 263 -73.22 29.94 -1.29
C LEU A 263 -72.11 29.80 -0.26
N LYS A 264 -71.37 28.70 -0.32
CA LYS A 264 -70.18 28.51 0.52
C LYS A 264 -68.96 28.87 -0.29
N LEU A 265 -68.05 29.62 0.33
CA LEU A 265 -66.74 29.86 -0.26
C LEU A 265 -66.02 28.50 -0.36
N PRO A 266 -65.47 28.11 -1.51
CA PRO A 266 -64.62 26.94 -1.59
C PRO A 266 -63.45 27.12 -0.63
N ASP A 267 -63.08 26.06 0.08
CA ASP A 267 -61.87 26.06 0.88
C ASP A 267 -60.66 26.14 -0.06
N ILE A 268 -60.28 27.37 -0.43
CA ILE A 268 -59.02 27.64 -1.11
C ILE A 268 -57.97 27.25 -0.09
N VAL A 269 -57.34 26.09 -0.29
CA VAL A 269 -56.22 25.58 0.51
C VAL A 269 -55.31 26.76 0.80
N LEU A 270 -55.38 27.29 2.02
CA LEU A 270 -54.43 28.28 2.53
C LEU A 270 -53.08 27.76 2.11
N ARG A 271 -52.29 28.55 1.37
CA ARG A 271 -50.92 28.19 0.95
C ARG A 271 -50.13 27.84 2.20
N LYS A 272 -50.25 26.61 2.69
CA LYS A 272 -49.58 26.13 3.89
C LYS A 272 -48.11 26.29 3.58
N GLN A 273 -47.36 26.84 4.54
CA GLN A 273 -45.92 26.94 4.42
C GLN A 273 -45.38 25.54 4.10
N ARG A 274 -44.93 25.33 2.86
CA ARG A 274 -44.34 24.07 2.45
C ARG A 274 -43.01 23.93 3.16
N THR A 275 -42.79 22.77 3.78
CA THR A 275 -41.46 22.38 4.23
C THR A 275 -40.60 22.14 3.00
N ILE A 276 -39.66 23.05 2.75
CA ILE A 276 -38.69 22.91 1.67
C ILE A 276 -37.57 22.02 2.19
N PHE A 277 -37.37 20.87 1.56
CA PHE A 277 -36.20 20.05 1.84
C PHE A 277 -34.94 20.85 1.52
N ARG A 278 -34.05 21.00 2.50
CA ARG A 278 -32.71 21.53 2.30
C ARG A 278 -31.72 20.39 2.51
N ALA A 279 -31.04 20.01 1.43
CA ALA A 279 -29.93 19.07 1.53
C ALA A 279 -28.85 19.68 2.46
N PRO A 280 -28.33 18.91 3.43
CA PRO A 280 -27.12 19.30 4.13
C PRO A 280 -25.97 19.50 3.14
N ASP A 281 -25.07 20.45 3.42
CA ASP A 281 -23.86 20.62 2.62
C ASP A 281 -22.89 19.48 2.89
N LEU A 282 -23.12 18.35 2.22
CA LEU A 282 -22.28 17.17 2.31
C LEU A 282 -20.85 17.46 1.86
N LYS A 283 -20.62 18.41 0.95
CA LYS A 283 -19.27 18.79 0.50
C LYS A 283 -18.53 19.53 1.60
N GLY A 284 -19.15 20.53 2.23
CA GLY A 284 -18.58 21.24 3.37
C GLY A 284 -18.38 20.34 4.58
N MET A 285 -19.34 19.46 4.88
CA MET A 285 -19.21 18.46 5.94
C MET A 285 -18.07 17.48 5.66
N LEU A 286 -17.97 16.95 4.44
CA LEU A 286 -16.88 16.07 4.04
C LEU A 286 -15.54 16.80 4.07
N GLN A 287 -15.45 18.09 3.77
CA GLN A 287 -14.19 18.85 3.92
C GLN A 287 -13.78 19.01 5.38
N VAL A 288 -14.74 19.23 6.29
CA VAL A 288 -14.48 19.26 7.74
C VAL A 288 -14.07 17.88 8.25
N PHE A 289 -14.77 16.84 7.81
CA PHE A 289 -14.41 15.46 8.12
C PHE A 289 -13.09 15.07 7.49
N GLN A 290 -12.76 15.47 6.26
CA GLN A 290 -11.48 15.20 5.62
C GLN A 290 -10.35 15.90 6.37
N GLY A 291 -10.54 17.14 6.84
CA GLY A 291 -9.59 17.77 7.76
C GLY A 291 -9.37 16.96 9.05
N LEU A 292 -10.41 16.26 9.55
CA LEU A 292 -10.34 15.35 10.70
C LEU A 292 -9.80 13.94 10.33
N THR A 293 -10.05 13.46 9.11
CA THR A 293 -9.69 12.12 8.62
C THR A 293 -8.27 12.13 8.10
N ASP A 294 -7.82 13.20 7.46
CA ASP A 294 -6.41 13.46 7.16
C ASP A 294 -5.62 13.60 8.47
N ALA A 295 -6.22 14.20 9.51
CA ALA A 295 -5.65 14.14 10.87
C ALA A 295 -5.64 12.71 11.48
N GLN A 296 -6.47 11.77 10.98
CA GLN A 296 -6.52 10.36 11.39
C GLN A 296 -5.75 9.39 10.46
N HIS A 297 -5.54 9.70 9.19
CA HIS A 297 -4.71 8.93 8.24
C HIS A 297 -3.22 9.13 8.50
N TYR A 298 -2.87 10.13 9.30
CA TYR A 298 -1.57 10.26 9.97
C TYR A 298 -1.37 9.24 11.11
N TRP A 299 -2.34 8.37 11.38
CA TRP A 299 -2.38 7.46 12.53
C TRP A 299 -2.38 5.96 12.15
N ASP A 300 -2.01 5.59 10.92
CA ASP A 300 -1.95 4.18 10.51
C ASP A 300 -0.55 3.56 10.79
N PRO A 301 -0.40 2.58 11.71
CA PRO A 301 0.90 2.14 12.22
C PRO A 301 1.76 1.29 11.27
N ALA A 302 1.36 1.10 10.00
CA ALA A 302 1.82 -0.04 9.19
C ALA A 302 2.66 0.29 7.94
N VAL A 303 3.00 1.54 7.62
CA VAL A 303 3.75 1.87 6.38
C VAL A 303 5.01 2.71 6.68
N PRO A 304 6.22 2.30 6.22
CA PRO A 304 7.41 3.13 6.33
C PRO A 304 7.34 4.32 5.35
N LEU A 305 7.38 5.54 5.88
CA LEU A 305 7.27 6.79 5.11
C LEU A 305 8.55 7.13 4.32
N SER A 306 8.37 7.76 3.15
CA SER A 306 9.48 8.22 2.31
C SER A 306 10.18 9.47 2.87
N PRO A 307 11.44 9.74 2.50
CA PRO A 307 12.23 10.85 3.06
C PRO A 307 11.65 12.25 2.83
N LEU A 308 10.81 12.44 1.80
CA LEU A 308 10.19 13.73 1.49
C LEU A 308 9.01 14.04 2.42
N ALA A 309 8.33 13.02 2.94
CA ALA A 309 7.24 13.17 3.92
C ALA A 309 7.75 13.52 5.32
N ALA A 310 9.01 13.17 5.64
CA ALA A 310 9.62 13.49 6.94
C ALA A 310 9.77 15.01 7.19
N ALA A 311 9.78 15.83 6.14
CA ALA A 311 9.92 17.27 6.25
C ALA A 311 8.59 18.03 6.51
N ILE A 312 7.43 17.36 6.43
CA ILE A 312 6.08 17.97 6.60
C ILE A 312 5.28 17.25 7.71
N MET A 313 5.95 16.71 8.74
CA MET A 313 5.28 16.18 9.92
C MET A 313 4.97 17.30 10.92
N VAL A 314 3.70 17.42 11.33
CA VAL A 314 3.34 18.21 12.51
C VAL A 314 3.70 17.40 13.75
N ASN A 315 4.57 17.93 14.60
CA ASN A 315 5.05 17.24 15.78
C ASN A 315 3.93 17.05 16.82
N PRO A 316 3.56 15.81 17.19
CA PRO A 316 2.40 15.53 18.03
C PRO A 316 2.61 16.02 19.45
N THR A 317 1.58 16.62 20.05
CA THR A 317 1.62 17.10 21.44
C THR A 317 0.86 16.17 22.38
N VAL A 318 1.52 15.64 23.41
CA VAL A 318 0.90 14.91 24.53
C VAL A 318 1.01 15.69 25.84
N PHE A 319 0.49 15.18 26.95
CA PHE A 319 0.66 15.84 28.25
C PHE A 319 0.61 14.81 29.38
N PHE A 320 1.20 15.16 30.52
CA PHE A 320 1.00 14.46 31.79
C PHE A 320 0.39 15.40 32.80
N ASP A 321 -0.64 14.92 33.49
CA ASP A 321 -1.12 15.52 34.74
C ASP A 321 -0.32 14.88 35.88
N ILE A 322 0.53 15.67 36.53
CA ILE A 322 1.45 15.23 37.58
C ILE A 322 0.77 15.37 38.93
N MET A 323 0.89 14.34 39.76
CA MET A 323 0.47 14.36 41.16
C MET A 323 1.64 13.98 42.06
N ALA A 324 1.67 14.57 43.27
CA ALA A 324 2.55 14.16 44.36
C ALA A 324 1.72 14.12 45.65
N ASP A 325 1.94 13.11 46.49
CA ASP A 325 1.23 12.92 47.77
C ASP A 325 -0.31 12.97 47.67
N GLY A 326 -0.86 12.58 46.52
CA GLY A 326 -2.31 12.59 46.25
C GLY A 326 -2.86 13.93 45.77
N GLU A 327 -2.04 14.98 45.71
CA GLU A 327 -2.43 16.32 45.25
C GLU A 327 -1.91 16.60 43.82
N PRO A 328 -2.68 17.31 42.99
CA PRO A 328 -2.25 17.67 41.64
C PRO A 328 -1.17 18.76 41.68
N LEU A 329 0.02 18.46 41.13
CA LEU A 329 1.10 19.43 40.97
C LEU A 329 0.91 20.31 39.73
N GLY A 330 0.32 19.78 38.66
CA GLY A 330 0.08 20.52 37.42
C GLY A 330 0.26 19.68 36.17
N ARG A 331 0.18 20.35 35.00
CA ARG A 331 0.28 19.70 33.68
C ARG A 331 1.61 20.01 33.01
N VAL A 332 2.27 18.99 32.49
CA VAL A 332 3.48 19.13 31.65
C VAL A 332 3.13 18.73 30.23
N SER A 333 3.46 19.57 29.25
CA SER A 333 3.09 19.36 27.84
C SER A 333 4.27 19.03 26.90
N PHE A 334 3.86 18.20 25.97
CA PHE A 334 4.52 17.17 25.18
C PHE A 334 4.52 17.23 23.60
N GLU A 335 4.81 18.30 22.82
CA GLU A 335 5.30 18.25 21.38
C GLU A 335 6.56 17.40 21.00
N LEU A 336 6.38 16.19 20.46
CA LEU A 336 7.41 15.16 20.19
C LEU A 336 8.00 15.32 18.78
N PHE A 337 9.30 15.07 18.60
CA PHE A 337 9.98 15.17 17.29
C PHE A 337 9.71 13.96 16.39
N ALA A 338 8.45 13.79 16.00
CA ALA A 338 8.06 12.75 15.05
C ALA A 338 8.78 12.91 13.70
N ASP A 339 9.16 14.14 13.33
CA ASP A 339 9.93 14.44 12.13
C ASP A 339 11.36 13.90 12.13
N LYS A 340 11.94 13.67 13.33
CA LYS A 340 13.30 13.17 13.49
C LYS A 340 13.36 11.72 13.93
N VAL A 341 12.49 11.32 14.84
CA VAL A 341 12.49 10.00 15.47
C VAL A 341 11.05 9.45 15.54
N PRO A 342 10.42 9.19 14.38
CA PRO A 342 9.02 8.80 14.30
C PRO A 342 8.67 7.57 15.15
N LYS A 343 9.52 6.53 15.21
CA LYS A 343 9.23 5.33 16.01
C LYS A 343 9.29 5.62 17.51
N THR A 344 10.31 6.35 17.94
CA THR A 344 10.45 6.71 19.37
C THR A 344 9.32 7.65 19.81
N ALA A 345 9.01 8.66 19.00
CA ALA A 345 7.93 9.60 19.26
C ALA A 345 6.57 8.90 19.33
N GLU A 346 6.28 7.99 18.38
CA GLU A 346 5.02 7.26 18.35
C GLU A 346 4.85 6.32 19.55
N ASN A 347 5.92 5.61 19.95
CA ASN A 347 5.91 4.80 21.17
C ASN A 347 5.54 5.63 22.40
N PHE A 348 6.17 6.79 22.58
CA PHE A 348 5.86 7.66 23.72
C PHE A 348 4.45 8.25 23.65
N ARG A 349 4.00 8.67 22.45
CA ARG A 349 2.66 9.23 22.22
C ARG A 349 1.58 8.23 22.61
N ALA A 350 1.63 7.02 22.05
CA ALA A 350 0.63 5.97 22.27
C ALA A 350 0.60 5.49 23.74
N LEU A 351 1.77 5.41 24.40
CA LEU A 351 1.83 5.12 25.84
C LEU A 351 1.28 6.27 26.69
N SER A 352 1.38 7.51 26.23
CA SER A 352 0.79 8.68 26.91
C SER A 352 -0.73 8.71 26.77
N THR A 353 -1.27 8.36 25.60
CA THR A 353 -2.73 8.31 25.37
C THR A 353 -3.38 7.07 25.98
N GLY A 354 -2.64 5.97 26.10
CA GLY A 354 -3.16 4.68 26.57
C GLY A 354 -4.01 3.94 25.53
N GLU A 355 -3.97 4.37 24.26
CA GLU A 355 -4.80 3.83 23.19
C GLU A 355 -4.57 2.33 22.91
N LYS A 356 -3.41 1.79 23.31
CA LYS A 356 -3.09 0.36 23.21
C LYS A 356 -3.62 -0.47 24.39
N GLY A 357 -4.44 0.12 25.26
CA GLY A 357 -5.00 -0.50 26.47
C GLY A 357 -4.03 -0.56 27.65
N PHE A 358 -2.81 -0.02 27.49
CA PHE A 358 -1.80 0.16 28.54
C PHE A 358 -1.03 1.46 28.28
N GLY A 359 -0.42 2.05 29.30
CA GLY A 359 0.26 3.32 29.16
C GLY A 359 0.76 3.92 30.47
N TYR A 360 1.13 5.19 30.45
CA TYR A 360 1.74 5.90 31.58
C TYR A 360 0.75 6.33 32.66
N LYS A 361 -0.56 6.25 32.41
CA LYS A 361 -1.57 6.61 33.42
C LYS A 361 -1.42 5.71 34.65
N GLY A 362 -1.15 6.33 35.81
CA GLY A 362 -0.89 5.62 37.07
C GLY A 362 0.57 5.13 37.23
N SER A 363 1.45 5.41 36.28
CA SER A 363 2.89 5.16 36.42
C SER A 363 3.55 6.24 37.28
N SER A 364 4.56 5.85 38.06
CA SER A 364 5.34 6.74 38.92
C SER A 364 6.66 7.14 38.25
N PHE A 365 7.14 8.33 38.60
CA PHE A 365 8.55 8.68 38.43
C PHE A 365 9.34 7.97 39.51
N HIS A 366 9.87 6.80 39.20
CA HIS A 366 10.52 5.92 40.18
C HIS A 366 11.96 6.35 40.50
N ARG A 367 12.53 7.28 39.73
CA ARG A 367 13.87 7.81 40.00
C ARG A 367 13.99 9.29 39.66
N ILE A 368 14.27 10.14 40.65
CA ILE A 368 14.47 11.58 40.47
C ILE A 368 15.79 11.99 41.13
N ILE A 369 16.71 12.56 40.34
CA ILE A 369 18.01 13.06 40.82
C ILE A 369 18.09 14.57 40.54
N PRO A 370 18.14 15.39 41.61
CA PRO A 370 18.32 16.84 41.46
C PRO A 370 19.60 17.22 40.72
N GLY A 371 19.51 18.19 39.81
CA GLY A 371 20.56 18.62 38.90
C GLY A 371 20.87 17.62 37.78
N PHE A 372 20.03 16.61 37.58
CA PHE A 372 20.25 15.60 36.55
C PHE A 372 18.98 15.30 35.76
N MET A 373 18.01 14.57 36.34
CA MET A 373 16.84 14.11 35.60
C MET A 373 15.72 13.50 36.47
N CYS A 374 14.51 13.50 35.91
CA CYS A 374 13.33 12.79 36.41
C CYS A 374 13.02 11.61 35.47
N GLN A 375 13.20 10.38 35.94
CA GLN A 375 12.98 9.14 35.19
C GLN A 375 11.64 8.49 35.56
N GLY A 376 10.90 8.08 34.53
CA GLY A 376 9.60 7.44 34.65
C GLY A 376 9.38 6.40 33.55
N GLY A 377 8.13 5.94 33.42
CA GLY A 377 7.71 5.07 32.33
C GLY A 377 7.83 3.56 32.58
N ASP A 378 8.13 3.14 33.81
CA ASP A 378 7.88 1.76 34.24
C ASP A 378 6.45 1.64 34.79
N PHE A 379 5.50 1.38 33.90
CA PHE A 379 4.09 1.16 34.25
C PHE A 379 3.76 -0.32 34.54
N THR A 380 4.77 -1.20 34.56
CA THR A 380 4.55 -2.65 34.75
C THR A 380 4.98 -3.12 36.13
N ARG A 381 6.11 -2.62 36.63
CA ARG A 381 6.68 -2.99 37.93
C ARG A 381 6.84 -1.78 38.87
N HIS A 382 6.68 -0.57 38.34
CA HIS A 382 6.72 0.69 39.09
C HIS A 382 8.00 0.89 39.92
N ASN A 383 9.10 0.24 39.54
CA ASN A 383 10.36 0.24 40.31
C ASN A 383 11.61 0.46 39.44
N GLY A 384 11.43 0.72 38.14
CA GLY A 384 12.50 0.95 37.18
C GLY A 384 13.06 -0.32 36.52
N THR A 385 12.54 -1.51 36.85
CA THR A 385 12.97 -2.78 36.22
C THR A 385 12.02 -3.28 35.14
N GLY A 386 10.88 -2.60 34.96
CA GLY A 386 9.87 -2.99 34.00
C GLY A 386 9.72 -2.03 32.83
N GLY A 387 8.62 -2.18 32.11
CA GLY A 387 8.25 -1.37 30.95
C GLY A 387 8.38 -2.13 29.65
N ARG A 388 7.44 -1.88 28.73
CA ARG A 388 7.41 -2.46 27.39
C ARG A 388 6.97 -1.42 26.37
N SER A 389 7.45 -1.56 25.14
CA SER A 389 7.05 -0.68 24.05
C SER A 389 5.69 -1.05 23.47
N ILE A 390 5.17 -0.20 22.59
CA ILE A 390 3.98 -0.54 21.78
C ILE A 390 4.28 -1.58 20.68
N TYR A 391 5.57 -1.85 20.40
CA TYR A 391 6.04 -2.77 19.37
C TYR A 391 6.44 -4.15 19.91
N GLY A 392 6.23 -4.39 21.22
CA GLY A 392 6.70 -5.58 21.93
C GLY A 392 7.53 -5.21 23.15
N GLU A 393 8.40 -6.11 23.62
CA GLU A 393 9.20 -5.84 24.82
C GLU A 393 10.18 -4.68 24.62
N LYS A 394 10.92 -4.67 23.50
CA LYS A 394 11.98 -3.70 23.20
C LYS A 394 12.00 -3.30 21.72
N PHE A 395 12.60 -2.16 21.40
CA PHE A 395 12.85 -1.68 20.03
C PHE A 395 14.21 -0.97 19.89
N GLU A 396 14.70 -0.86 18.66
CA GLU A 396 16.03 -0.35 18.33
C GLU A 396 16.17 1.18 18.53
N ASP A 397 17.40 1.69 18.59
CA ASP A 397 17.68 3.12 18.60
C ASP A 397 17.51 3.68 17.18
N GLU A 398 16.78 4.79 17.06
CA GLU A 398 16.43 5.32 15.74
C GLU A 398 17.52 6.21 15.14
N ASN A 399 17.91 7.29 15.84
CA ASN A 399 19.10 8.08 15.53
C ASN A 399 19.55 8.93 16.73
N PHE A 400 20.74 9.53 16.60
CA PHE A 400 21.36 10.37 17.63
C PHE A 400 21.65 11.80 17.13
N VAL A 401 20.82 12.31 16.22
CA VAL A 401 21.01 13.67 15.65
C VAL A 401 20.80 14.75 16.70
N LEU A 402 19.82 14.55 17.59
CA LEU A 402 19.48 15.45 18.69
C LEU A 402 20.34 15.17 19.93
N LYS A 403 20.66 16.23 20.68
CA LYS A 403 21.59 16.20 21.81
C LYS A 403 20.96 16.73 23.09
N HIS A 404 21.49 16.34 24.23
CA HIS A 404 21.03 16.73 25.56
C HIS A 404 21.57 18.12 25.95
N THR A 405 21.12 19.15 25.24
CA THR A 405 21.61 20.54 25.35
C THR A 405 21.20 21.28 26.62
N GLY A 406 20.19 20.84 27.38
CA GLY A 406 19.73 21.53 28.58
C GLY A 406 18.48 20.94 29.26
N PRO A 407 17.91 21.67 30.24
CA PRO A 407 16.68 21.28 30.93
C PRO A 407 15.47 21.17 29.98
N GLY A 408 14.52 20.30 30.31
CA GLY A 408 13.31 20.06 29.51
C GLY A 408 13.48 19.01 28.39
N ILE A 409 14.70 18.52 28.16
CA ILE A 409 14.94 17.50 27.13
C ILE A 409 14.41 16.15 27.59
N LEU A 410 13.60 15.52 26.73
CA LEU A 410 13.05 14.19 26.96
C LEU A 410 13.79 13.16 26.10
N SER A 411 14.22 12.08 26.74
CA SER A 411 15.06 11.05 26.13
C SER A 411 14.74 9.66 26.68
N MET A 412 15.05 8.63 25.89
CA MET A 412 14.75 7.24 26.24
C MET A 412 15.72 6.73 27.32
N ALA A 413 15.17 6.04 28.32
CA ALA A 413 15.97 5.28 29.27
C ALA A 413 16.05 3.83 28.79
N ASN A 414 17.24 3.40 28.36
CA ASN A 414 17.52 2.05 27.89
C ASN A 414 18.60 1.38 28.74
N ALA A 415 18.67 0.05 28.67
CA ALA A 415 19.65 -0.76 29.39
C ALA A 415 20.92 -1.07 28.55
N GLY A 416 21.04 -0.44 27.39
CA GLY A 416 22.06 -0.69 26.39
C GLY A 416 21.60 -0.30 24.98
N PRO A 417 22.50 -0.33 24.00
CA PRO A 417 22.18 0.01 22.61
C PRO A 417 21.03 -0.85 22.08
N ASN A 418 20.11 -0.21 21.35
CA ASN A 418 18.97 -0.85 20.68
C ASN A 418 17.97 -1.58 21.60
N ILE A 419 17.92 -1.22 22.89
CA ILE A 419 17.04 -1.86 23.88
C ILE A 419 16.10 -0.79 24.50
N ASN A 420 15.41 -0.03 23.64
CA ASN A 420 14.40 0.93 24.08
C ASN A 420 13.11 0.23 24.50
N GLY A 421 12.40 0.79 25.48
CA GLY A 421 11.12 0.26 25.96
C GLY A 421 10.13 1.40 26.20
N SER A 422 9.56 1.46 27.40
CA SER A 422 8.68 2.58 27.80
C SER A 422 9.34 3.58 28.75
N GLN A 423 10.50 3.27 29.29
CA GLN A 423 11.15 4.15 30.25
C GLN A 423 11.78 5.36 29.55
N PHE A 424 11.69 6.52 30.20
CA PHE A 424 12.18 7.80 29.71
C PHE A 424 12.70 8.64 30.86
N PHE A 425 13.46 9.68 30.54
CA PHE A 425 13.84 10.70 31.49
C PHE A 425 13.67 12.12 30.94
N ILE A 426 13.30 13.04 31.83
CA ILE A 426 13.27 14.48 31.58
C ILE A 426 14.51 15.09 32.22
N CYS A 427 15.35 15.75 31.43
CA CYS A 427 16.56 16.40 31.92
C CYS A 427 16.20 17.66 32.71
N THR A 428 16.84 17.87 33.86
CA THR A 428 16.77 19.13 34.61
C THR A 428 18.06 19.95 34.50
N ALA A 429 19.09 19.38 33.88
CA ALA A 429 20.36 20.03 33.55
C ALA A 429 20.89 19.56 32.18
N LYS A 430 21.97 20.17 31.70
CA LYS A 430 22.67 19.72 30.48
C LYS A 430 23.42 18.41 30.75
N THR A 431 23.17 17.38 29.95
CA THR A 431 23.67 16.00 30.18
C THR A 431 24.41 15.43 28.95
N ALA A 432 25.42 16.16 28.46
CA ALA A 432 26.13 15.82 27.21
C ALA A 432 26.80 14.42 27.19
N TRP A 433 27.06 13.80 28.34
CA TRP A 433 27.62 12.43 28.42
C TRP A 433 26.63 11.31 28.01
N LEU A 434 25.35 11.67 27.81
CA LEU A 434 24.29 10.81 27.31
C LEU A 434 24.13 10.88 25.79
N ASP A 435 24.78 11.84 25.12
CA ASP A 435 24.73 11.99 23.67
C ASP A 435 25.30 10.76 22.97
N GLY A 436 24.64 10.31 21.90
CA GLY A 436 25.02 9.11 21.15
C GLY A 436 24.72 7.78 21.85
N LYS A 437 24.06 7.80 23.01
CA LYS A 437 23.68 6.61 23.78
C LYS A 437 22.18 6.49 24.02
N HIS A 438 21.50 7.62 24.14
CA HIS A 438 20.07 7.69 24.39
C HIS A 438 19.39 8.55 23.34
N VAL A 439 18.29 8.05 22.79
CA VAL A 439 17.53 8.74 21.74
C VAL A 439 16.76 9.89 22.36
N VAL A 440 17.08 11.11 21.94
CA VAL A 440 16.33 12.33 22.27
C VAL A 440 15.16 12.45 21.31
N PHE A 441 13.95 12.62 21.83
CA PHE A 441 12.74 12.67 21.01
C PHE A 441 11.84 13.87 21.31
N ARG A 442 12.33 14.85 22.09
CA ARG A 442 11.58 16.06 22.45
C ARG A 442 12.38 17.17 23.18
N ASN A 443 11.83 18.41 23.21
CA ASN A 443 11.91 19.35 24.35
C ASN A 443 10.54 19.68 25.03
N VAL A 444 10.44 19.81 26.36
CA VAL A 444 9.21 20.23 27.09
C VAL A 444 8.65 21.53 26.49
N LYS A 445 7.34 21.54 26.20
CA LYS A 445 6.67 22.69 25.56
C LYS A 445 6.14 23.67 26.60
N GLU A 446 5.41 23.17 27.60
CA GLU A 446 4.90 23.93 28.75
C GLU A 446 4.99 23.07 30.02
N GLY A 447 5.03 23.70 31.20
CA GLY A 447 5.10 23.01 32.49
C GLY A 447 6.52 22.68 32.97
N MET A 448 7.53 23.43 32.54
CA MET A 448 8.91 23.25 33.04
C MET A 448 9.05 23.61 34.53
N ASP A 449 8.29 24.59 34.99
CA ASP A 449 8.13 24.94 36.41
C ASP A 449 7.62 23.75 37.24
N ILE A 450 6.72 22.93 36.69
CA ILE A 450 6.26 21.70 37.34
C ILE A 450 7.40 20.67 37.42
N VAL A 451 8.21 20.53 36.38
CA VAL A 451 9.39 19.64 36.37
C VAL A 451 10.43 20.07 37.42
N GLU A 452 10.65 21.37 37.58
CA GLU A 452 11.50 21.93 38.64
C GLU A 452 10.94 21.65 40.05
N VAL A 453 9.62 21.66 40.21
CA VAL A 453 8.97 21.25 41.47
C VAL A 453 9.12 19.75 41.71
N MET A 454 8.91 18.91 40.69
CA MET A 454 9.11 17.45 40.77
C MET A 454 10.53 17.09 41.23
N GLU A 455 11.52 17.85 40.79
CA GLU A 455 12.92 17.65 41.18
C GLU A 455 13.14 17.69 42.70
N ARG A 456 12.35 18.50 43.42
CA ARG A 456 12.44 18.64 44.89
C ARG A 456 11.99 17.39 45.65
N PHE A 457 11.25 16.50 45.01
CA PHE A 457 10.82 15.21 45.54
C PHE A 457 11.86 14.10 45.29
N GLY A 458 13.02 14.43 44.69
CA GLY A 458 14.12 13.51 44.45
C GLY A 458 15.21 13.55 45.51
N SER A 459 16.17 12.63 45.38
CA SER A 459 17.36 12.56 46.24
C SER A 459 18.62 12.28 45.43
N ARG A 460 19.81 12.46 46.04
CA ARG A 460 21.09 12.19 45.35
C ARG A 460 21.22 10.76 44.85
N ASN A 461 20.58 9.80 45.53
CA ASN A 461 20.58 8.39 45.15
C ASN A 461 19.43 8.03 44.20
N GLY A 462 18.63 9.01 43.79
CA GLY A 462 17.51 8.85 42.87
C GLY A 462 16.22 8.36 43.51
N LYS A 463 16.19 8.03 44.81
CA LYS A 463 14.94 7.66 45.49
C LYS A 463 14.01 8.87 45.56
N THR A 464 12.74 8.64 45.27
CA THR A 464 11.66 9.63 45.46
C THR A 464 11.12 9.54 46.89
N SER A 465 10.76 10.70 47.45
CA SER A 465 10.15 10.84 48.78
C SER A 465 8.74 10.29 48.86
#